data_AF-A0A7Y3BEC4-F1
#
_entry.id   AF-A0A7Y3BEC4-F1
#
_cell.length_a   1.000
_cell.length_b   1.000
_cell.length_c   1.000
_cell.angle_alpha   90.00
_cell.angle_beta   90.00
_cell.angle_gamma   90.00
#
_symmetry.space_group_name_H-M   'P 1'
#
loop_
_entity.id
_entity.type
_entity.pdbx_description
1 polymer ?
#
loop_
_entity_poly.entity_id
_entity_poly.type
_entity_poly.pdbx_seq_one_letter_code
_entity_poly.pdbx_strand_id
1 'polypeptide(L)'
;MTKSPDIRFDVASVLNRGCRDYQEDAIATDFPRGAEFGYAVLSDGMGGHAAGDVASKIVVTEMFSELKFQSSDTKSFVENVCDVLKGAAVSANACMAAHTTNNPDTAGMGATLVAPVFLRDKLFWISIGDSPLYLYREGQLRQLNEDHSLGPHIDYMVRSGMMSEDVGRNHPDRNALTSVLIGETIERIDCPEVPFQLRDGDILVVASDGLQFLSNSKIRSVLRGSDDQPSTQIADRLMSELTTLGDPEQDNICFSVIKVRFKAQPEDKANVFAPEFENRATRRRQVTTRPIKPKSAPVEEPATARQEPPEHAQTAPKPKKPERDGGPIFLRRRWLASDGGA
;
A
#
# COMPACT_ATOMS: atom_id res chain seq x y z
N MET A 1 -13.82 23.90 -18.09
CA MET A 1 -13.45 22.58 -17.55
C MET A 1 -11.94 22.52 -17.49
N THR A 2 -11.35 22.84 -16.33
CA THR A 2 -9.91 22.71 -16.09
C THR A 2 -9.53 21.24 -16.26
N LYS A 3 -8.55 20.96 -17.13
CA LYS A 3 -7.98 19.63 -17.29
C LYS A 3 -7.32 19.25 -15.96
N SER A 4 -7.76 18.16 -15.34
CA SER A 4 -7.09 17.59 -14.18
C SER A 4 -5.61 17.35 -14.51
N PRO A 5 -4.68 17.58 -13.56
CA PRO A 5 -3.27 17.25 -13.79
C PRO A 5 -3.11 15.75 -14.04
N ASP A 6 -2.35 15.39 -15.07
CA ASP A 6 -2.00 14.00 -15.41
C ASP A 6 -1.09 13.46 -14.30
N ILE A 7 -1.69 12.69 -13.39
CA ILE A 7 -1.03 12.13 -12.21
C ILE A 7 -0.42 10.77 -12.52
N ARG A 8 0.74 10.51 -11.93
CA ARG A 8 1.45 9.23 -12.00
C ARG A 8 1.82 8.76 -10.60
N PHE A 9 1.73 7.45 -10.43
CA PHE A 9 2.14 6.77 -9.21
C PHE A 9 3.37 5.92 -9.50
N ASP A 10 4.39 6.06 -8.67
CA ASP A 10 5.54 5.15 -8.60
C ASP A 10 5.43 4.39 -7.29
N VAL A 11 5.26 3.07 -7.37
CA VAL A 11 4.82 2.22 -6.25
C VAL A 11 5.75 1.03 -6.08
N ALA A 12 6.17 0.79 -4.84
CA ALA A 12 6.93 -0.39 -4.44
C ALA A 12 6.35 -0.95 -3.15
N SER A 13 6.03 -2.23 -3.15
CA SER A 13 5.47 -2.95 -2.01
C SER A 13 6.45 -3.98 -1.50
N VAL A 14 6.51 -4.14 -0.18
CA VAL A 14 7.33 -5.10 0.52
C VAL A 14 6.47 -5.94 1.44
N LEU A 15 6.72 -7.25 1.42
CA LEU A 15 6.18 -8.21 2.35
C LEU A 15 7.32 -9.11 2.81
N ASN A 16 7.63 -9.09 4.11
CA ASN A 16 8.69 -9.87 4.72
C ASN A 16 8.20 -10.44 6.06
N ARG A 17 8.54 -11.69 6.34
CA ARG A 17 8.07 -12.39 7.54
C ARG A 17 8.67 -11.82 8.84
N GLY A 18 9.77 -11.07 8.77
CA GLY A 18 10.51 -10.65 9.95
C GLY A 18 11.07 -11.85 10.72
N CYS A 19 11.01 -11.80 12.04
CA CYS A 19 11.48 -12.86 12.93
C CYS A 19 10.37 -13.84 13.37
N ARG A 20 9.15 -13.70 12.81
CA ARG A 20 8.00 -14.59 13.10
C ARG A 20 8.08 -15.92 12.32
N ASP A 21 7.32 -16.91 12.80
CA ASP A 21 7.20 -18.22 12.14
C ASP A 21 6.29 -18.19 10.90
N TYR A 22 5.28 -17.34 10.94
CA TYR A 22 4.24 -17.17 9.91
C TYR A 22 4.19 -15.73 9.42
N GLN A 23 3.67 -15.55 8.21
CA GLN A 23 3.31 -14.25 7.67
C GLN A 23 1.80 -14.09 7.85
N GLU A 24 1.39 -13.20 8.75
CA GLU A 24 0.00 -12.86 9.03
C GLU A 24 -0.39 -11.51 8.39
N ASP A 25 0.56 -10.77 7.81
CA ASP A 25 0.28 -9.59 6.99
C ASP A 25 -0.11 -9.98 5.55
N ALA A 26 -1.03 -9.21 4.98
CA ALA A 26 -1.41 -9.27 3.58
C ALA A 26 -1.45 -7.86 2.95
N ILE A 27 -1.08 -7.77 1.68
CA ILE A 27 -1.17 -6.53 0.90
C ILE A 27 -1.55 -6.81 -0.55
N ALA A 28 -2.41 -5.95 -1.10
CA ALA A 28 -2.69 -5.88 -2.53
C ALA A 28 -2.64 -4.43 -3.01
N THR A 29 -2.07 -4.20 -4.18
CA THR A 29 -1.97 -2.86 -4.78
C THR A 29 -2.37 -2.93 -6.25
N ASP A 30 -3.17 -1.96 -6.71
CA ASP A 30 -3.48 -1.81 -8.13
C ASP A 30 -3.31 -0.34 -8.55
N PHE A 31 -2.34 -0.11 -9.44
CA PHE A 31 -2.02 1.20 -10.00
C PHE A 31 -1.86 1.07 -11.51
N PRO A 32 -2.97 1.02 -12.27
CA PRO A 32 -2.92 0.81 -13.71
C PRO A 32 -2.16 1.95 -14.40
N ARG A 33 -1.22 1.58 -15.30
CA ARG A 33 -0.41 2.58 -16.02
C ARG A 33 -1.31 3.50 -16.85
N GLY A 34 -1.18 4.81 -16.61
CA GLY A 34 -1.94 5.84 -17.32
C GLY A 34 -3.36 6.04 -16.80
N ALA A 35 -3.78 5.33 -15.75
CA ALA A 35 -4.98 5.66 -15.01
C ALA A 35 -4.69 6.75 -13.97
N GLU A 36 -5.63 7.65 -13.78
CA GLU A 36 -5.64 8.62 -12.68
C GLU A 36 -6.24 7.99 -11.40
N PHE A 37 -6.20 6.67 -11.28
CA PHE A 37 -6.81 5.92 -10.19
C PHE A 37 -5.86 4.81 -9.76
N GLY A 38 -5.80 4.56 -8.46
CA GLY A 38 -5.08 3.43 -7.90
C GLY A 38 -5.36 3.29 -6.43
N TYR A 39 -5.01 2.15 -5.85
CA TYR A 39 -5.28 1.87 -4.45
C TYR A 39 -4.32 0.83 -3.90
N ALA A 40 -4.15 0.85 -2.59
CA ALA A 40 -3.52 -0.20 -1.83
C ALA A 40 -4.50 -0.67 -0.76
N VAL A 41 -4.44 -1.94 -0.42
CA VAL A 41 -5.13 -2.54 0.72
C VAL A 41 -4.10 -3.32 1.50
N LEU A 42 -3.94 -3.01 2.77
CA LEU A 42 -3.06 -3.71 3.69
C LEU A 42 -3.88 -4.16 4.90
N SER A 43 -3.54 -5.34 5.41
CA SER A 43 -4.15 -5.92 6.59
C SER A 43 -3.09 -6.69 7.39
N ASP A 44 -3.02 -6.42 8.69
CA ASP A 44 -2.24 -7.18 9.68
C ASP A 44 -3.20 -8.12 10.43
N GLY A 45 -2.93 -9.43 10.33
CA GLY A 45 -3.74 -10.50 10.89
C GLY A 45 -3.31 -10.91 12.30
N MET A 46 -4.28 -11.16 13.16
CA MET A 46 -4.11 -11.67 14.52
C MET A 46 -5.02 -12.89 14.76
N GLY A 47 -4.66 -13.75 15.72
CA GLY A 47 -5.47 -14.93 16.06
C GLY A 47 -4.69 -16.22 16.30
N GLY A 48 -3.37 -16.19 16.17
CA GLY A 48 -2.51 -17.35 16.36
C GLY A 48 -2.25 -18.09 15.04
N HIS A 49 -1.05 -17.89 14.51
CA HIS A 49 -0.47 -18.60 13.37
C HIS A 49 -1.37 -18.58 12.12
N ALA A 50 -2.07 -19.67 11.83
CA ALA A 50 -2.84 -19.84 10.60
C ALA A 50 -4.12 -19.00 10.58
N ALA A 51 -4.67 -18.67 11.74
CA ALA A 51 -5.90 -17.91 11.85
C ALA A 51 -5.71 -16.44 11.43
N GLY A 52 -4.58 -15.83 11.82
CA GLY A 52 -4.24 -14.45 11.43
C GLY A 52 -4.00 -14.32 9.92
N ASP A 53 -3.23 -15.23 9.33
CA ASP A 53 -2.99 -15.29 7.88
C ASP A 53 -4.31 -15.39 7.08
N VAL A 54 -5.25 -16.21 7.54
CA VAL A 54 -6.57 -16.31 6.90
C VAL A 54 -7.37 -15.02 7.06
N ALA A 55 -7.39 -14.42 8.25
CA ALA A 55 -8.12 -13.19 8.51
C ALA A 55 -7.66 -12.03 7.63
N SER A 56 -6.34 -11.78 7.55
CA SER A 56 -5.81 -10.68 6.74
C SER A 56 -6.04 -10.88 5.24
N LYS A 57 -5.96 -12.13 4.76
CA LYS A 57 -6.30 -12.49 3.37
C LYS A 57 -7.77 -12.27 3.04
N ILE A 58 -8.69 -12.60 3.95
CA ILE A 58 -10.12 -12.31 3.77
C ILE A 58 -10.32 -10.80 3.59
N VAL A 59 -9.76 -10.00 4.51
CA VAL A 59 -9.88 -8.54 4.46
C VAL A 59 -9.33 -7.97 3.16
N VAL A 60 -8.09 -8.33 2.78
CA VAL A 60 -7.48 -7.83 1.55
C VAL A 60 -8.26 -8.25 0.31
N THR A 61 -8.72 -9.50 0.24
CA THR A 61 -9.43 -10.03 -0.93
C THR A 61 -10.78 -9.35 -1.15
N GLU A 62 -11.57 -9.20 -0.09
CA GLU A 62 -12.91 -8.58 -0.15
C GLU A 62 -12.80 -7.10 -0.53
N MET A 63 -11.91 -6.36 0.14
CA MET A 63 -11.66 -4.95 -0.16
C MET A 63 -11.13 -4.75 -1.59
N PHE A 64 -10.15 -5.56 -2.00
CA PHE A 64 -9.58 -5.46 -3.34
C PHE A 64 -10.61 -5.76 -4.42
N SER A 65 -11.46 -6.78 -4.22
CA SER A 65 -12.49 -7.18 -5.18
C SER A 65 -13.55 -6.11 -5.35
N GLU A 66 -14.02 -5.51 -4.25
CA GLU A 66 -15.01 -4.43 -4.31
C GLU A 66 -14.43 -3.19 -5.01
N LEU A 67 -13.22 -2.77 -4.64
CA LEU A 67 -12.54 -1.64 -5.29
C LEU A 67 -12.31 -1.91 -6.79
N LYS A 68 -11.93 -3.13 -7.16
CA LYS A 68 -11.73 -3.51 -8.55
C LYS A 68 -13.02 -3.45 -9.35
N PHE A 69 -14.11 -3.98 -8.80
CA PHE A 69 -15.42 -3.96 -9.44
C PHE A 69 -15.89 -2.52 -9.71
N GLN A 70 -15.83 -1.68 -8.67
CA GLN A 70 -16.30 -0.29 -8.74
C GLN A 70 -15.42 0.62 -9.59
N SER A 71 -14.12 0.29 -9.73
CA SER A 71 -13.21 1.04 -10.61
C SER A 71 -13.62 1.04 -12.09
N SER A 72 -14.50 0.11 -12.50
CA SER A 72 -15.05 0.02 -13.86
C SER A 72 -15.98 1.18 -14.22
N ASP A 73 -16.62 1.82 -13.23
CA ASP A 73 -17.40 3.05 -13.41
C ASP A 73 -16.86 4.16 -12.51
N THR A 74 -15.80 4.81 -12.98
CA THR A 74 -15.08 5.83 -12.21
C THR A 74 -15.98 6.99 -11.78
N LYS A 75 -17.03 7.36 -12.54
CA LYS A 75 -17.88 8.51 -12.19
C LYS A 75 -18.74 8.23 -10.97
N SER A 76 -19.44 7.10 -10.97
CA SER A 76 -20.27 6.66 -9.84
C SER A 76 -19.42 6.43 -8.58
N PHE A 77 -18.22 5.90 -8.76
CA PHE A 77 -17.28 5.67 -7.67
C PHE A 77 -16.86 6.97 -6.96
N VAL A 78 -16.54 8.04 -7.70
CA VAL A 78 -16.09 9.32 -7.08
C VAL A 78 -17.11 9.88 -6.09
N GLU A 79 -18.40 9.77 -6.41
CA GLU A 79 -19.48 10.35 -5.61
C GLU A 79 -19.74 9.55 -4.33
N ASN A 80 -19.37 8.27 -4.30
CA ASN A 80 -19.73 7.34 -3.23
C ASN A 80 -18.52 6.58 -2.65
N VAL A 81 -17.29 7.09 -2.81
CA VAL A 81 -16.06 6.37 -2.40
C VAL A 81 -16.14 5.90 -0.94
N CYS A 82 -16.58 6.75 -0.03
CA CYS A 82 -16.70 6.42 1.40
C CYS A 82 -17.71 5.31 1.66
N ASP A 83 -18.88 5.35 1.01
CA ASP A 83 -19.91 4.33 1.18
C ASP A 83 -19.46 2.99 0.61
N VAL A 84 -18.75 3.01 -0.54
CA VAL A 84 -18.12 1.81 -1.10
C VAL A 84 -17.07 1.24 -0.15
N LEU A 85 -16.19 2.08 0.40
CA LEU A 85 -15.16 1.64 1.34
C LEU A 85 -15.75 1.03 2.62
N LYS A 86 -16.75 1.70 3.22
CA LYS A 86 -17.45 1.20 4.41
C LYS A 86 -18.21 -0.10 4.10
N GLY A 87 -18.89 -0.16 2.96
CA GLY A 87 -19.59 -1.37 2.49
C GLY A 87 -18.63 -2.56 2.30
N ALA A 88 -17.46 -2.31 1.70
CA ALA A 88 -16.42 -3.31 1.52
C ALA A 88 -15.88 -3.83 2.87
N ALA A 89 -15.63 -2.94 3.83
CA ALA A 89 -15.17 -3.32 5.17
C ALA A 89 -16.22 -4.15 5.92
N VAL A 90 -17.51 -3.79 5.79
CA VAL A 90 -18.62 -4.56 6.37
C VAL A 90 -18.74 -5.93 5.71
N SER A 91 -18.57 -6.03 4.38
CA SER A 91 -18.55 -7.31 3.65
C SER A 91 -17.39 -8.19 4.12
N ALA A 92 -16.19 -7.62 4.23
CA ALA A 92 -15.00 -8.32 4.72
C ALA A 92 -15.23 -8.88 6.13
N ASN A 93 -15.82 -8.07 7.02
CA ASN A 93 -16.14 -8.48 8.37
C ASN A 93 -17.21 -9.60 8.39
N ALA A 94 -18.25 -9.50 7.58
CA ALA A 94 -19.27 -10.56 7.47
C ALA A 94 -18.67 -11.87 6.90
N CYS A 95 -17.76 -11.79 5.94
CA CYS A 95 -17.02 -12.92 5.39
C CYS A 95 -16.16 -13.59 6.47
N MET A 96 -15.50 -12.79 7.32
CA MET A 96 -14.75 -13.27 8.47
C MET A 96 -15.65 -14.04 9.46
N ALA A 97 -16.83 -13.48 9.80
CA ALA A 97 -17.81 -14.15 10.67
C ALA A 97 -18.27 -15.50 10.11
N ALA A 98 -18.58 -15.54 8.82
CA ALA A 98 -18.96 -16.77 8.12
C ALA A 98 -17.82 -17.80 8.09
N HIS A 99 -16.58 -17.36 7.92
CA HIS A 99 -15.41 -18.22 7.97
C HIS A 99 -15.22 -18.85 9.35
N THR A 100 -15.27 -18.05 10.42
CA THR A 100 -15.13 -18.54 11.81
C THR A 100 -16.25 -19.51 12.17
N THR A 101 -17.48 -19.25 11.73
CA THR A 101 -18.62 -20.16 11.94
C THR A 101 -18.39 -21.53 11.30
N ASN A 102 -17.80 -21.56 10.09
CA ASN A 102 -17.53 -22.80 9.37
C ASN A 102 -16.24 -23.50 9.81
N ASN A 103 -15.32 -22.78 10.45
CA ASN A 103 -14.01 -23.28 10.87
C ASN A 103 -13.74 -22.87 12.33
N PRO A 104 -14.29 -23.60 13.32
CA PRO A 104 -14.16 -23.24 14.73
C PRO A 104 -12.72 -23.11 15.24
N ASP A 105 -11.75 -23.78 14.59
CA ASP A 105 -10.32 -23.67 14.90
C ASP A 105 -9.73 -22.28 14.57
N THR A 106 -10.47 -21.43 13.86
CA THR A 106 -10.13 -20.02 13.58
C THR A 106 -10.82 -19.05 14.55
N ALA A 107 -11.41 -19.55 15.63
CA ALA A 107 -12.00 -18.72 16.67
C ALA A 107 -10.97 -17.75 17.26
N GLY A 108 -11.37 -16.48 17.37
CA GLY A 108 -10.48 -15.40 17.83
C GLY A 108 -9.56 -14.83 16.76
N MET A 109 -9.72 -15.22 15.49
CA MET A 109 -9.07 -14.51 14.40
C MET A 109 -9.61 -13.10 14.25
N GLY A 110 -8.73 -12.19 13.83
CA GLY A 110 -9.09 -10.84 13.47
C GLY A 110 -8.03 -10.25 12.57
N ALA A 111 -8.33 -9.12 11.95
CA ALA A 111 -7.33 -8.39 11.20
C ALA A 111 -7.62 -6.90 11.17
N THR A 112 -6.56 -6.12 11.03
CA THR A 112 -6.64 -4.68 10.77
C THR A 112 -6.97 -4.42 9.30
N LEU A 113 -7.32 -3.19 8.97
CA LEU A 113 -7.52 -2.73 7.60
C LEU A 113 -6.94 -1.33 7.47
N VAL A 114 -6.15 -1.10 6.43
CA VAL A 114 -5.87 0.25 5.92
C VAL A 114 -5.88 0.22 4.40
N ALA A 115 -6.69 1.07 3.79
CA ALA A 115 -6.86 1.10 2.34
C ALA A 115 -6.89 2.53 1.78
N PRO A 116 -5.74 3.11 1.39
CA PRO A 116 -5.71 4.36 0.66
C PRO A 116 -6.18 4.18 -0.80
N VAL A 117 -7.08 5.04 -1.24
CA VAL A 117 -7.61 5.11 -2.60
C VAL A 117 -7.28 6.46 -3.22
N PHE A 118 -6.57 6.41 -4.33
CA PHE A 118 -6.11 7.57 -5.09
C PHE A 118 -7.05 7.77 -6.27
N LEU A 119 -7.55 8.99 -6.39
CA LEU A 119 -8.41 9.38 -7.49
C LEU A 119 -8.03 10.80 -7.91
N ARG A 120 -7.27 10.90 -9.01
CA ARG A 120 -6.60 12.12 -9.45
C ARG A 120 -5.76 12.67 -8.30
N ASP A 121 -5.93 13.94 -7.97
CA ASP A 121 -5.26 14.68 -6.91
C ASP A 121 -5.91 14.51 -5.53
N LYS A 122 -6.83 13.56 -5.38
CA LYS A 122 -7.53 13.26 -4.13
C LYS A 122 -7.13 11.91 -3.57
N LEU A 123 -6.94 11.89 -2.26
CA LEU A 123 -6.74 10.69 -1.46
C LEU A 123 -7.96 10.49 -0.57
N PHE A 124 -8.57 9.32 -0.69
CA PHE A 124 -9.53 8.77 0.26
C PHE A 124 -8.86 7.62 1.00
N TRP A 125 -9.36 7.27 2.18
CA TRP A 125 -8.94 6.06 2.86
C TRP A 125 -10.03 5.54 3.78
N ILE A 126 -9.90 4.26 4.12
CA ILE A 126 -10.56 3.65 5.27
C ILE A 126 -9.48 2.98 6.12
N SER A 127 -9.62 3.08 7.44
CA SER A 127 -8.81 2.28 8.35
C SER A 127 -9.55 1.80 9.60
N ILE A 128 -9.18 0.61 10.05
CA ILE A 128 -9.67 -0.07 11.25
C ILE A 128 -8.46 -0.80 11.86
N GLY A 129 -7.98 -0.34 13.01
CA GLY A 129 -6.80 -0.90 13.67
C GLY A 129 -5.70 0.15 13.80
N ASP A 130 -4.46 -0.30 13.92
CA ASP A 130 -3.28 0.53 14.19
C ASP A 130 -2.31 0.62 13.01
N SER A 131 -2.56 -0.10 11.91
CA SER A 131 -1.76 -0.03 10.69
C SER A 131 -1.69 1.41 10.15
N PRO A 132 -0.50 2.02 10.04
CA PRO A 132 -0.37 3.43 9.71
C PRO A 132 -0.43 3.72 8.19
N LEU A 133 -1.07 4.84 7.85
CA LEU A 133 -0.96 5.54 6.57
C LEU A 133 -0.16 6.83 6.79
N TYR A 134 1.12 6.81 6.47
CA TYR A 134 1.97 7.98 6.56
C TYR A 134 1.96 8.81 5.29
N LEU A 135 2.06 10.13 5.47
CA LEU A 135 2.40 11.10 4.44
C LEU A 135 3.71 11.80 4.79
N TYR A 136 4.66 11.75 3.88
CA TYR A 136 5.84 12.58 3.87
C TYR A 136 5.70 13.71 2.85
N ARG A 137 5.76 14.95 3.33
CA ARG A 137 5.65 16.18 2.52
C ARG A 137 6.53 17.25 3.12
N GLU A 138 7.30 17.96 2.29
CA GLU A 138 8.08 19.15 2.70
C GLU A 138 8.98 18.88 3.94
N GLY A 139 9.60 17.71 4.01
CA GLY A 139 10.49 17.35 5.11
C GLY A 139 9.79 16.89 6.39
N GLN A 140 8.47 16.74 6.41
CA GLN A 140 7.67 16.31 7.56
C GLN A 140 7.02 14.96 7.29
N LEU A 141 7.05 14.08 8.29
CA LEU A 141 6.33 12.81 8.30
C LEU A 141 5.13 12.95 9.25
N ARG A 142 3.94 12.59 8.80
CA ARG A 142 2.72 12.54 9.62
C ARG A 142 1.91 11.30 9.30
N GLN A 143 1.24 10.74 10.29
CA GLN A 143 0.21 9.74 10.07
C GLN A 143 -1.10 10.46 9.71
N LEU A 144 -1.81 9.96 8.70
CA LEU A 144 -3.05 10.55 8.22
C LEU A 144 -4.28 9.92 8.88
N ASN A 145 -4.25 8.60 9.06
CA ASN A 145 -5.36 7.85 9.62
C ASN A 145 -5.35 7.83 11.16
N GLU A 146 -6.50 7.55 11.74
CA GLU A 146 -6.62 7.33 13.19
C GLU A 146 -5.93 6.02 13.60
N ASP A 147 -5.31 6.02 14.77
CA ASP A 147 -4.74 4.83 15.41
C ASP A 147 -5.78 4.28 16.40
N HIS A 148 -6.30 3.09 16.11
CA HIS A 148 -7.27 2.40 16.97
C HIS A 148 -6.59 1.44 17.97
N SER A 149 -5.41 1.76 18.48
CA SER A 149 -4.81 1.11 19.66
C SER A 149 -5.07 1.89 20.95
N LEU A 150 -4.65 1.35 22.10
CA LEU A 150 -4.59 2.11 23.36
C LEU A 150 -3.44 3.14 23.38
N GLY A 151 -2.49 3.06 22.45
CA GLY A 151 -1.33 3.96 22.37
C GLY A 151 -1.69 5.44 22.45
N PRO A 152 -2.62 5.96 21.62
CA PRO A 152 -3.05 7.36 21.69
C PRO A 152 -3.65 7.76 23.05
N HIS A 153 -4.37 6.86 23.71
CA HIS A 153 -4.93 7.08 25.04
C HIS A 153 -3.83 7.14 26.11
N ILE A 154 -2.85 6.23 26.03
CA ILE A 154 -1.66 6.22 26.90
C ILE A 154 -0.84 7.49 26.70
N ASP A 155 -0.61 7.91 25.45
CA ASP A 155 0.10 9.15 25.16
C ASP A 155 -0.64 10.38 25.72
N TYR A 156 -1.98 10.37 25.73
CA TYR A 156 -2.76 11.40 26.41
C TYR A 156 -2.57 11.39 27.93
N MET A 157 -2.57 10.22 28.57
CA MET A 157 -2.29 10.10 30.01
C MET A 157 -0.89 10.63 30.35
N VAL A 158 0.10 10.39 29.50
CA VAL A 158 1.44 10.95 29.65
C VAL A 158 1.43 12.47 29.53
N ARG A 159 0.86 13.01 28.44
CA ARG A 159 0.82 14.47 28.21
C ARG A 159 0.04 15.25 29.27
N SER A 160 -0.94 14.61 29.91
CA SER A 160 -1.75 15.20 30.99
C SER A 160 -1.12 15.04 32.38
N GLY A 161 0.06 14.40 32.48
CA GLY A 161 0.75 14.16 33.75
C GLY A 161 0.13 13.06 34.62
N MET A 162 -0.84 12.30 34.10
CA MET A 162 -1.42 11.15 34.78
C MET A 162 -0.50 9.91 34.75
N MET A 163 0.46 9.88 33.83
CA MET A 163 1.44 8.81 33.66
C MET A 163 2.81 9.41 33.31
N SER A 164 3.90 8.79 33.75
CA SER A 164 5.25 9.21 33.34
C SER A 164 5.58 8.72 31.92
N GLU A 165 6.42 9.44 31.19
CA GLU A 165 6.85 9.07 29.82
C GLU A 165 7.43 7.65 29.72
N ASP A 166 8.26 7.23 30.68
CA ASP A 166 8.88 5.90 30.69
C ASP A 166 7.84 4.78 30.82
N VAL A 167 6.87 4.94 31.73
CA VAL A 167 5.75 3.99 31.90
C VAL A 167 4.87 3.94 30.66
N GLY A 168 4.53 5.09 30.06
CA GLY A 168 3.68 5.12 28.87
C GLY A 168 4.35 4.47 27.66
N ARG A 169 5.66 4.69 27.47
CA ARG A 169 6.43 4.10 26.38
C ARG A 169 6.48 2.57 26.47
N ASN A 170 6.62 2.04 27.68
CA ASN A 170 6.76 0.60 27.93
C ASN A 170 5.43 -0.05 28.38
N HIS A 171 4.29 0.61 28.16
CA HIS A 171 3.00 0.11 28.63
C HIS A 171 2.64 -1.20 27.93
N PRO A 172 2.33 -2.29 28.65
CA PRO A 172 2.13 -3.61 28.06
C PRO A 172 0.96 -3.65 27.06
N ASP A 173 -0.10 -2.90 27.33
CA ASP A 173 -1.27 -2.84 26.47
C ASP A 173 -1.18 -1.73 25.41
N ARG A 174 -0.01 -1.12 25.18
CA ARG A 174 0.11 0.00 24.22
C ARG A 174 -0.42 -0.36 22.83
N ASN A 175 -0.16 -1.58 22.39
CA ASN A 175 -0.57 -2.08 21.08
C ASN A 175 -1.90 -2.86 21.14
N ALA A 176 -2.65 -2.78 22.25
CA ALA A 176 -3.95 -3.41 22.34
C ALA A 176 -4.96 -2.66 21.45
N LEU A 177 -5.56 -3.36 20.50
CA LEU A 177 -6.53 -2.79 19.57
C LEU A 177 -7.86 -2.51 20.26
N THR A 178 -8.38 -1.31 20.00
CA THR A 178 -9.72 -0.83 20.37
C THR A 178 -10.74 -1.01 19.24
N SER A 179 -10.28 -1.22 18.00
CA SER A 179 -11.14 -1.62 16.89
C SER A 179 -10.38 -2.48 15.89
N VAL A 180 -11.04 -3.55 15.42
CA VAL A 180 -10.46 -4.60 14.58
C VAL A 180 -11.61 -5.34 13.86
N LEU A 181 -11.35 -5.93 12.69
CA LEU A 181 -12.32 -6.83 12.06
C LEU A 181 -12.19 -8.20 12.71
N ILE A 182 -13.27 -8.71 13.32
CA ILE A 182 -13.32 -10.02 14.01
C ILE A 182 -14.57 -10.83 13.67
N GLY A 183 -15.38 -10.35 12.71
CA GLY A 183 -16.68 -10.96 12.42
C GLY A 183 -17.82 -10.55 13.36
N GLU A 184 -17.60 -9.54 14.19
CA GLU A 184 -18.61 -8.96 15.10
C GLU A 184 -18.79 -7.46 14.82
N THR A 185 -19.41 -6.70 15.73
CA THR A 185 -19.58 -5.25 15.55
C THR A 185 -18.22 -4.55 15.42
N ILE A 186 -18.08 -3.70 14.39
CA ILE A 186 -16.88 -2.88 14.21
C ILE A 186 -17.03 -1.62 15.07
N GLU A 187 -16.26 -1.54 16.16
CA GLU A 187 -16.38 -0.44 17.13
C GLU A 187 -16.13 0.95 16.54
N ARG A 188 -15.15 1.07 15.63
CA ARG A 188 -14.77 2.35 15.04
C ARG A 188 -14.19 2.17 13.64
N ILE A 189 -14.59 3.06 12.73
CA ILE A 189 -14.09 3.11 11.36
C ILE A 189 -13.62 4.54 11.09
N ASP A 190 -12.35 4.71 10.75
CA ASP A 190 -11.84 5.97 10.22
C ASP A 190 -12.01 5.97 8.70
N CYS A 191 -12.93 6.80 8.20
CA CYS A 191 -13.20 6.96 6.77
C CYS A 191 -13.70 8.39 6.50
N PRO A 192 -12.79 9.36 6.34
CA PRO A 192 -13.19 10.77 6.24
C PRO A 192 -13.96 11.09 4.96
N GLU A 193 -15.09 11.80 5.10
CA GLU A 193 -15.95 12.20 3.97
C GLU A 193 -15.29 13.21 3.03
N VAL A 194 -14.37 14.03 3.57
CA VAL A 194 -13.64 15.01 2.78
C VAL A 194 -12.30 14.41 2.34
N PRO A 195 -12.04 14.30 1.02
CA PRO A 195 -10.78 13.77 0.54
C PRO A 195 -9.61 14.66 0.92
N PHE A 196 -8.47 14.03 1.17
CA PHE A 196 -7.22 14.72 1.38
C PHE A 196 -6.59 15.13 0.04
N GLN A 197 -6.15 16.39 -0.05
CA GLN A 197 -5.56 16.95 -1.27
C GLN A 197 -4.08 16.56 -1.42
N LEU A 198 -3.78 15.79 -2.46
CA LEU A 198 -2.44 15.40 -2.85
C LEU A 198 -1.71 16.56 -3.56
N ARG A 199 -0.38 16.53 -3.45
CA ARG A 199 0.55 17.45 -4.11
C ARG A 199 1.62 16.66 -4.85
N ASP A 200 2.22 17.29 -5.86
CA ASP A 200 3.40 16.74 -6.50
C ASP A 200 4.51 16.50 -5.46
N GLY A 201 5.12 15.32 -5.51
CA GLY A 201 6.19 14.94 -4.59
C GLY A 201 5.75 14.39 -3.25
N ASP A 202 4.46 14.26 -3.01
CA ASP A 202 3.98 13.49 -1.86
C ASP A 202 4.51 12.04 -1.93
N ILE A 203 4.97 11.55 -0.78
CA ILE A 203 5.32 10.14 -0.58
C ILE A 203 4.41 9.60 0.50
N LEU A 204 3.58 8.63 0.13
CA LEU A 204 2.74 7.92 1.07
C LEU A 204 3.40 6.58 1.41
N VAL A 205 3.30 6.19 2.68
CA VAL A 205 3.74 4.87 3.14
C VAL A 205 2.58 4.26 3.91
N VAL A 206 1.91 3.29 3.31
CA VAL A 206 0.94 2.42 4.00
C VAL A 206 1.71 1.24 4.56
N ALA A 207 1.56 0.93 5.84
CA ALA A 207 2.34 -0.13 6.49
C ALA A 207 1.53 -0.88 7.56
N SER A 208 1.98 -2.09 7.90
CA SER A 208 1.69 -2.74 9.18
C SER A 208 2.59 -2.14 10.27
N ASP A 209 2.33 -2.48 11.52
CA ASP A 209 3.12 -2.00 12.65
C ASP A 209 4.54 -2.58 12.72
N GLY A 210 4.86 -3.61 11.93
CA GLY A 210 6.23 -4.09 11.78
C GLY A 210 7.19 -3.03 11.25
N LEU A 211 6.71 -2.04 10.49
CA LEU A 211 7.53 -0.88 10.10
C LEU A 211 7.81 0.06 11.29
N GLN A 212 6.91 0.12 12.28
CA GLN A 212 7.02 1.01 13.44
C GLN A 212 8.09 0.58 14.47
N PHE A 213 8.74 -0.56 14.26
CA PHE A 213 10.04 -0.87 14.89
C PHE A 213 11.08 0.21 14.58
N LEU A 214 10.97 0.83 13.40
CA LEU A 214 11.66 2.10 13.12
C LEU A 214 10.86 3.25 13.73
N SER A 215 11.54 4.06 14.55
CA SER A 215 10.97 5.34 14.99
C SER A 215 10.59 6.25 13.81
N ASN A 216 9.57 7.09 14.00
CA ASN A 216 9.15 8.07 12.99
C ASN A 216 10.29 8.99 12.53
N SER A 217 11.25 9.32 13.40
CA SER A 217 12.44 10.10 13.02
C SER A 217 13.35 9.34 12.06
N LYS A 218 13.48 8.02 12.23
CA LYS A 218 14.24 7.15 11.34
C LYS A 218 13.54 6.98 9.99
N ILE A 219 12.24 6.69 9.98
CA ILE A 219 11.43 6.63 8.74
C ILE A 219 11.55 7.95 7.97
N ARG A 220 11.35 9.08 8.65
CA ARG A 220 11.54 10.42 8.08
C ARG A 220 12.94 10.62 7.50
N SER A 221 13.98 10.15 8.18
CA SER A 221 15.36 10.26 7.71
C SER A 221 15.59 9.50 6.41
N VAL A 222 14.98 8.33 6.24
CA VAL A 222 15.07 7.54 5.00
C VAL A 222 14.33 8.22 3.84
N LEU A 223 13.19 8.86 4.13
CA LEU A 223 12.40 9.58 3.13
C LEU A 223 13.03 10.92 2.74
N ARG A 224 13.93 11.47 3.56
CA ARG A 224 14.59 12.75 3.32
C ARG A 224 15.52 12.70 2.10
N GLY A 225 15.27 13.58 1.13
CA GLY A 225 16.09 13.68 -0.09
C GLY A 225 15.83 12.54 -1.08
N SER A 226 14.70 11.85 -0.94
CA SER A 226 14.29 10.75 -1.82
C SER A 226 13.38 11.21 -2.96
N ASP A 227 13.36 12.52 -3.23
CA ASP A 227 12.54 13.16 -4.27
C ASP A 227 12.81 12.55 -5.65
N ASP A 228 14.07 12.41 -6.05
CA ASP A 228 14.45 11.88 -7.36
C ASP A 228 14.65 10.35 -7.39
N GLN A 229 14.50 9.68 -6.26
CA GLN A 229 14.75 8.24 -6.14
C GLN A 229 13.49 7.43 -6.44
N PRO A 230 13.57 6.28 -7.12
CA PRO A 230 12.39 5.44 -7.33
C PRO A 230 11.87 4.90 -6.00
N SER A 231 10.56 4.63 -5.93
CA SER A 231 9.89 4.03 -4.76
C SER A 231 10.58 2.75 -4.27
N THR A 232 11.10 1.93 -5.20
CA THR A 232 11.86 0.71 -4.89
C THR A 232 13.11 0.97 -4.06
N GLN A 233 13.86 2.02 -4.38
CA GLN A 233 15.08 2.36 -3.62
C GLN A 233 14.74 2.87 -2.21
N ILE A 234 13.60 3.56 -2.05
CA ILE A 234 13.12 3.97 -0.74
C ILE A 234 12.73 2.73 0.08
N ALA A 235 11.99 1.81 -0.53
CA ALA A 235 11.58 0.56 0.10
C ALA A 235 12.78 -0.29 0.53
N ASP A 236 13.81 -0.42 -0.32
CA ASP A 236 15.05 -1.12 -0.01
C ASP A 236 15.78 -0.50 1.19
N ARG A 237 15.80 0.83 1.29
CA ARG A 237 16.43 1.52 2.44
C ARG A 237 15.65 1.33 3.73
N LEU A 238 14.32 1.39 3.69
CA LEU A 238 13.49 1.08 4.86
C LEU A 238 13.74 -0.36 5.34
N MET A 239 13.79 -1.32 4.40
CA MET A 239 14.15 -2.71 4.73
C MET A 239 15.56 -2.86 5.25
N SER A 240 16.52 -2.12 4.71
CA SER A 240 17.91 -2.12 5.18
C SER A 240 18.01 -1.60 6.62
N GLU A 241 17.26 -0.56 6.98
CA GLU A 241 17.22 -0.04 8.35
C GLU A 241 16.60 -1.04 9.32
N LEU A 242 15.51 -1.73 8.95
CA LEU A 242 14.92 -2.80 9.75
C LEU A 242 15.90 -3.98 9.93
N THR A 243 16.56 -4.38 8.85
CA THR A 243 17.58 -5.45 8.90
C THR A 243 18.77 -5.06 9.77
N THR A 244 19.17 -3.79 9.73
CA THR A 244 20.28 -3.25 10.55
C THR A 244 19.90 -3.14 12.02
N LEU A 245 18.64 -2.80 12.31
CA LEU A 245 18.11 -2.82 13.67
C LEU A 245 18.22 -4.23 14.25
N GLY A 246 17.92 -5.26 13.45
CA GLY A 246 18.16 -6.66 13.81
C GLY A 246 17.42 -7.08 15.08
N ASP A 247 16.24 -6.50 15.32
CA ASP A 247 15.45 -6.75 16.51
C ASP A 247 14.96 -8.21 16.53
N PRO A 248 15.29 -9.01 17.55
CA PRO A 248 14.85 -10.41 17.61
C PRO A 248 13.33 -10.56 17.74
N GLU A 249 12.62 -9.52 18.16
CA GLU A 249 11.16 -9.49 18.29
C GLU A 249 10.47 -8.86 17.06
N GLN A 250 11.23 -8.56 15.99
CA GLN A 250 10.71 -7.97 14.76
C GLN A 250 9.49 -8.72 14.24
N ASP A 251 8.37 -8.00 14.16
CA ASP A 251 7.12 -8.53 13.63
C ASP A 251 7.16 -8.73 12.10
N ASN A 252 6.09 -9.27 11.54
CA ASN A 252 5.84 -9.22 10.11
C ASN A 252 5.99 -7.79 9.59
N ILE A 253 6.72 -7.64 8.48
CA ILE A 253 6.97 -6.35 7.85
C ILE A 253 6.17 -6.30 6.56
N CYS A 254 5.18 -5.44 6.52
CA CYS A 254 4.43 -5.15 5.32
C CYS A 254 4.31 -3.64 5.11
N PHE A 255 4.66 -3.15 3.93
CA PHE A 255 4.39 -1.77 3.56
C PHE A 255 4.40 -1.55 2.05
N SER A 256 3.78 -0.46 1.60
CA SER A 256 3.91 0.06 0.24
C SER A 256 4.28 1.54 0.25
N VAL A 257 5.32 1.88 -0.51
CA VAL A 257 5.75 3.25 -0.77
C VAL A 257 5.10 3.70 -2.08
N ILE A 258 4.29 4.74 -2.00
CA ILE A 258 3.53 5.30 -3.13
C ILE A 258 3.96 6.75 -3.33
N LYS A 259 4.73 7.00 -4.39
CA LYS A 259 5.16 8.34 -4.79
C LYS A 259 4.19 8.95 -5.78
N VAL A 260 3.76 10.17 -5.49
CA VAL A 260 2.83 10.92 -6.31
C VAL A 260 3.59 11.93 -7.19
N ARG A 261 3.37 11.86 -8.49
CA ARG A 261 3.97 12.78 -9.47
C ARG A 261 2.92 13.38 -10.37
N PHE A 262 2.85 14.71 -10.44
CA PHE A 262 1.97 15.42 -11.36
C PHE A 262 2.81 15.77 -12.58
N LYS A 263 2.35 15.45 -13.80
CA LYS A 263 3.01 16.01 -14.98
C LYS A 263 2.88 17.52 -14.92
N ALA A 264 4.00 18.21 -15.17
CA ALA A 264 3.98 19.62 -15.50
C ALA A 264 2.98 19.81 -16.66
N GLN A 265 1.96 20.63 -16.45
CA GLN A 265 1.20 21.13 -17.58
C GLN A 265 2.20 21.91 -18.45
N PRO A 266 2.24 21.68 -19.78
CA PRO A 266 2.99 22.57 -20.64
C PRO A 266 2.45 23.96 -20.36
N GLU A 267 3.33 24.81 -19.84
CA GLU A 267 3.05 26.20 -19.55
C GLU A 267 2.38 26.78 -20.80
N ASP A 268 1.19 27.37 -20.66
CA ASP A 268 0.60 28.17 -21.71
C ASP A 268 1.61 29.29 -21.99
N LYS A 269 2.51 29.07 -22.95
CA LYS A 269 3.27 30.12 -23.62
C LYS A 269 2.28 30.90 -24.49
N ALA A 270 1.28 31.49 -23.86
CA ALA A 270 0.40 32.46 -24.48
C ALA A 270 1.20 33.74 -24.68
N ASN A 271 1.57 33.99 -25.94
CA ASN A 271 1.94 35.28 -26.50
C ASN A 271 3.14 36.03 -25.90
N VAL A 272 4.34 35.58 -26.26
CA VAL A 272 5.44 36.51 -26.59
C VAL A 272 6.05 36.03 -27.90
N PHE A 273 5.43 36.37 -29.02
CA PHE A 273 6.01 36.54 -30.37
C PHE A 273 4.86 36.67 -31.36
N ALA A 274 4.29 37.87 -31.44
CA ALA A 274 3.65 38.30 -32.67
C ALA A 274 4.73 39.05 -33.48
N PRO A 275 5.27 38.49 -34.57
CA PRO A 275 5.88 39.33 -35.59
C PRO A 275 4.74 40.00 -36.36
N GLU A 276 4.73 41.33 -36.33
CA GLU A 276 3.90 42.15 -37.22
C GLU A 276 4.22 41.78 -38.67
N PHE A 277 3.28 41.11 -39.36
CA PHE A 277 3.36 40.94 -40.80
C PHE A 277 2.60 42.09 -41.46
N GLU A 278 3.38 43.08 -41.91
CA GLU A 278 2.92 44.07 -42.87
C GLU A 278 2.49 43.40 -44.19
N ASN A 279 1.34 43.83 -44.68
CA ASN A 279 0.80 43.50 -45.98
C ASN A 279 1.77 43.84 -47.11
N ARG A 280 2.18 42.85 -47.90
CA ARG A 280 2.57 43.12 -49.29
C ARG A 280 2.13 42.02 -50.25
N ALA A 281 1.34 42.46 -51.22
CA ALA A 281 0.69 41.65 -52.22
C ALA A 281 1.65 41.00 -53.25
N THR A 282 1.15 39.92 -53.84
CA THR A 282 1.49 39.35 -55.16
C THR A 282 2.89 38.76 -55.39
N ARG A 283 2.94 37.43 -55.59
CA ARG A 283 3.30 36.80 -56.88
C ARG A 283 3.15 35.27 -56.83
N ARG A 284 2.37 34.74 -57.77
CA ARG A 284 2.27 33.31 -58.13
C ARG A 284 3.64 32.75 -58.51
N ARG A 285 3.99 31.56 -57.98
CA ARG A 285 4.80 30.56 -58.70
C ARG A 285 4.31 29.15 -58.38
N GLN A 286 3.92 28.43 -59.43
CA GLN A 286 3.65 26.99 -59.44
C GLN A 286 4.95 26.22 -59.24
N VAL A 287 4.91 25.14 -58.45
CA VAL A 287 5.90 24.06 -58.52
C VAL A 287 5.17 22.72 -58.46
N THR A 288 5.49 21.90 -59.46
CA THR A 288 4.92 20.60 -59.83
C THR A 288 5.44 19.47 -58.94
N THR A 289 4.54 18.54 -58.57
CA THR A 289 4.84 17.27 -57.90
C THR A 289 5.36 16.21 -58.89
N ARG A 290 6.33 15.39 -58.47
CA ARG A 290 6.69 14.13 -59.13
C ARG A 290 6.61 12.98 -58.12
N PRO A 291 5.91 11.87 -58.42
CA PRO A 291 5.77 10.73 -57.51
C PRO A 291 6.94 9.74 -57.62
N ILE A 292 7.39 9.21 -56.49
CA ILE A 292 8.37 8.12 -56.39
C ILE A 292 7.60 6.81 -56.21
N LYS A 293 7.86 5.81 -57.07
CA LYS A 293 7.32 4.44 -56.99
C LYS A 293 8.18 3.55 -56.07
N PRO A 294 7.58 2.59 -55.34
CA PRO A 294 8.29 1.66 -54.46
C PRO A 294 8.92 0.48 -55.23
N LYS A 295 10.03 -0.06 -54.73
CA LYS A 295 10.60 -1.35 -55.16
C LYS A 295 10.45 -2.39 -54.05
N SER A 296 9.89 -3.53 -54.43
CA SER A 296 9.64 -4.74 -53.64
C SER A 296 10.87 -5.66 -53.56
N ALA A 297 10.92 -6.46 -52.48
CA ALA A 297 11.93 -7.45 -52.11
C ALA A 297 11.96 -8.71 -53.02
N PRO A 298 12.90 -9.63 -52.75
CA PRO A 298 12.51 -11.03 -52.54
C PRO A 298 12.93 -11.61 -51.17
N VAL A 299 12.12 -12.58 -50.76
CA VAL A 299 12.13 -13.40 -49.55
C VAL A 299 12.97 -14.66 -49.80
N GLU A 300 13.75 -15.11 -48.82
CA GLU A 300 14.22 -16.51 -48.72
C GLU A 300 14.18 -17.00 -47.27
N GLU A 301 13.47 -18.11 -47.06
CA GLU A 301 13.47 -19.04 -45.91
C GLU A 301 13.08 -20.42 -46.49
N PRO A 302 13.25 -21.56 -45.80
CA PRO A 302 14.30 -21.98 -44.87
C PRO A 302 14.85 -23.39 -45.23
N ALA A 303 15.95 -23.82 -44.63
CA ALA A 303 16.42 -25.21 -44.73
C ALA A 303 16.51 -25.88 -43.35
N THR A 304 15.65 -26.88 -43.17
CA THR A 304 15.60 -27.84 -42.06
C THR A 304 16.70 -28.90 -42.15
N ALA A 305 17.31 -29.28 -41.02
CA ALA A 305 17.88 -30.61 -40.82
C ALA A 305 17.91 -31.00 -39.32
N ARG A 306 17.83 -32.30 -39.06
CA ARG A 306 17.32 -33.03 -37.90
C ARG A 306 18.40 -33.38 -36.84
N GLN A 307 17.96 -33.46 -35.56
CA GLN A 307 18.12 -34.53 -34.51
C GLN A 307 19.35 -35.48 -34.56
N GLU A 308 20.02 -35.97 -33.48
CA GLU A 308 19.93 -35.93 -31.99
C GLU A 308 21.17 -36.74 -31.42
N PRO A 309 21.28 -37.20 -30.14
CA PRO A 309 22.21 -36.75 -29.08
C PRO A 309 23.37 -37.74 -28.71
N PRO A 310 24.11 -37.54 -27.59
CA PRO A 310 23.93 -38.49 -26.46
C PRO A 310 24.06 -37.96 -25.01
N GLU A 311 23.67 -38.85 -24.10
CA GLU A 311 23.60 -38.83 -22.62
C GLU A 311 24.91 -38.55 -21.86
N HIS A 312 24.79 -38.01 -20.63
CA HIS A 312 25.10 -38.77 -19.39
C HIS A 312 24.73 -38.01 -18.10
N ALA A 313 24.14 -38.77 -17.18
CA ALA A 313 23.72 -38.39 -15.83
C ALA A 313 24.88 -38.35 -14.81
N GLN A 314 24.70 -37.58 -13.73
CA GLN A 314 25.19 -37.90 -12.38
C GLN A 314 24.53 -37.02 -11.30
N THR A 315 24.41 -37.58 -10.10
CA THR A 315 23.44 -37.31 -9.03
C THR A 315 24.05 -36.75 -7.73
N ALA A 316 23.23 -35.98 -7.00
CA ALA A 316 23.16 -35.77 -5.52
C ALA A 316 24.23 -34.89 -4.81
N PRO A 317 24.02 -34.42 -3.54
CA PRO A 317 22.90 -34.59 -2.59
C PRO A 317 22.36 -33.32 -1.86
N LYS A 318 21.27 -33.50 -1.10
CA LYS A 318 20.54 -32.55 -0.23
C LYS A 318 21.29 -32.16 1.08
N PRO A 319 21.03 -30.99 1.69
CA PRO A 319 21.40 -30.74 3.09
C PRO A 319 20.26 -31.00 4.10
N LYS A 320 20.67 -31.40 5.31
CA LYS A 320 19.89 -31.81 6.49
C LYS A 320 19.33 -30.61 7.29
N LYS A 321 18.19 -30.82 7.96
CA LYS A 321 17.64 -29.96 9.03
C LYS A 321 18.49 -30.05 10.31
N PRO A 322 18.59 -28.98 11.12
CA PRO A 322 18.87 -29.08 12.54
C PRO A 322 17.57 -28.95 13.38
N GLU A 323 17.42 -29.87 14.34
CA GLU A 323 16.56 -29.74 15.52
C GLU A 323 17.09 -28.62 16.42
N ARG A 324 16.19 -27.81 17.01
CA ARG A 324 16.43 -27.10 18.27
C ARG A 324 15.14 -27.03 19.08
N ASP A 325 15.20 -27.70 20.24
CA ASP A 325 14.41 -27.42 21.43
C ASP A 325 14.60 -25.96 21.87
N GLY A 326 13.51 -25.34 22.29
CA GLY A 326 13.48 -23.99 22.85
C GLY A 326 12.07 -23.43 22.75
N GLY A 327 11.21 -23.75 23.71
CA GLY A 327 9.85 -23.22 23.77
C GLY A 327 9.87 -21.68 23.84
N PRO A 328 9.05 -20.98 23.04
CA PRO A 328 9.02 -19.53 23.08
C PRO A 328 8.23 -19.03 24.30
N ILE A 329 8.81 -18.02 24.96
CA ILE A 329 8.11 -17.15 25.90
C ILE A 329 7.27 -16.19 25.05
N PHE A 330 5.95 -16.29 25.15
CA PHE A 330 5.00 -15.51 24.36
C PHE A 330 4.72 -14.14 24.98
N LEU A 331 5.04 -13.05 24.26
CA LEU A 331 4.37 -11.76 24.41
C LEU A 331 3.07 -11.81 23.59
N ARG A 332 1.93 -11.99 24.25
CA ARG A 332 0.60 -12.02 23.60
C ARG A 332 0.09 -10.59 23.39
N ARG A 333 -0.27 -10.20 22.16
CA ARG A 333 -1.21 -9.09 21.92
C ARG A 333 -2.55 -9.48 22.54
N ARG A 334 -3.09 -8.60 23.39
CA ARG A 334 -4.34 -8.83 24.13
C ARG A 334 -5.42 -7.90 23.59
N TRP A 335 -6.54 -8.46 23.16
CA TRP A 335 -7.75 -7.71 22.89
C TRP A 335 -8.53 -7.51 24.19
N LEU A 336 -9.13 -6.33 24.36
CA LEU A 336 -10.04 -6.05 25.45
C LEU A 336 -11.43 -6.56 25.08
N ALA A 337 -11.77 -7.76 25.54
CA ALA A 337 -13.16 -8.20 25.53
C ALA A 337 -13.96 -7.31 26.49
N SER A 338 -15.04 -6.72 26.00
CA SER A 338 -16.05 -6.11 26.86
C SER A 338 -16.78 -7.22 27.59
N ASP A 339 -16.47 -7.41 28.88
CA ASP A 339 -17.27 -8.25 29.78
C ASP A 339 -18.67 -7.62 29.91
N GLY A 340 -19.58 -8.05 29.03
CA GLY A 340 -21.00 -7.78 29.10
C GLY A 340 -21.60 -8.52 30.29
N GLY A 341 -21.66 -7.84 31.44
CA GLY A 341 -22.42 -8.29 32.59
C GLY A 341 -23.93 -8.25 32.32
N ALA A 342 -24.58 -9.39 32.54
CA ALA A 342 -25.98 -9.49 32.97
C ALA A 342 -26.06 -10.53 34.09
#